data_AF-A0A1V4XYD6-F1
#
_entry.id   AF-A0A1V4XYD6-F1
#
_cell.length_a   1.000
_cell.length_b   1.000
_cell.length_c   1.000
_cell.angle_alpha   90.00
_cell.angle_beta   90.00
_cell.angle_gamma   90.00
#
_symmetry.space_group_name_H-M   'P 1'
#
loop_
_entity.id
_entity.type
_entity.pdbx_description
1 polymer ?
#
loop_
_entity_poly.entity_id
_entity_poly.type
_entity_poly.pdbx_seq_one_letter_code
_entity_poly.pdbx_strand_id
1 'polypeptide(L)'
;MANGKIDKVKLSQLLRAGKTQKACAKLFGVTEGAISQAKKELNISVVKTVVLESAHQVVEKNLNAVDQLLNINRKANTLLEAAIQAEDHDTTLKAMREIRGQLGLQLEIFKTLYDVQAVADFQREVLTAIGEVDPGVRNLIIKRLKEGRALRQSVDIH
;
A
#
# COMPACT_ATOMS: atom_id res chain seq x y z
N MET A 1 -28.05 5.00 -2.85
CA MET A 1 -28.70 3.74 -2.41
C MET A 1 -28.23 2.58 -3.29
N ALA A 2 -27.19 1.84 -2.89
CA ALA A 2 -26.71 0.64 -3.62
C ALA A 2 -26.18 -0.44 -2.66
N ASN A 3 -26.72 -0.51 -1.45
CA ASN A 3 -26.07 -1.17 -0.32
C ASN A 3 -26.41 -2.66 -0.17
N GLY A 4 -26.62 -3.41 -1.27
CA GLY A 4 -27.04 -4.80 -1.16
C GLY A 4 -26.67 -5.79 -2.28
N LYS A 5 -26.13 -5.35 -3.42
CA LYS A 5 -25.77 -6.27 -4.52
C LYS A 5 -24.33 -6.76 -4.52
N ILE A 6 -23.43 -6.06 -3.84
CA ILE A 6 -22.01 -6.40 -3.80
C ILE A 6 -21.71 -7.02 -2.43
N ASP A 7 -21.55 -8.33 -2.40
CA ASP A 7 -20.98 -9.02 -1.24
C ASP A 7 -19.50 -8.61 -1.12
N LYS A 8 -19.22 -7.83 -0.08
CA LYS A 8 -17.90 -7.26 0.22
C LYS A 8 -16.84 -8.33 0.49
N VAL A 9 -17.22 -9.46 1.12
CA VAL A 9 -16.30 -10.57 1.42
C VAL A 9 -15.96 -11.31 0.13
N LYS A 10 -16.98 -11.63 -0.68
CA LYS A 10 -16.79 -12.33 -1.95
C LYS A 10 -16.04 -11.49 -2.98
N LEU A 11 -16.30 -10.17 -3.00
CA LEU A 11 -15.54 -9.23 -3.84
C LEU A 11 -14.06 -9.20 -3.43
N SER A 12 -13.76 -9.15 -2.14
CA SER A 12 -12.38 -9.24 -1.63
C SER A 12 -11.68 -10.53 -2.05
N GLN A 13 -12.36 -11.69 -1.95
CA GLN A 13 -11.82 -12.98 -2.38
C GLN A 13 -11.51 -13.01 -3.89
N LEU A 14 -12.44 -12.53 -4.72
CA LEU A 14 -12.28 -12.52 -6.18
C LEU A 14 -11.14 -11.60 -6.63
N LEU A 15 -11.03 -10.41 -6.03
CA LEU A 15 -9.94 -9.48 -6.31
C LEU A 15 -8.58 -10.05 -5.87
N ARG A 16 -8.51 -10.71 -4.70
CA ARG A 16 -7.30 -11.42 -4.22
C ARG A 16 -6.91 -12.61 -5.10
N ALA A 17 -7.88 -13.22 -5.77
CA ALA A 17 -7.68 -14.28 -6.76
C ALA A 17 -7.28 -13.74 -8.16
N GLY A 18 -7.03 -12.43 -8.29
CA GLY A 18 -6.58 -11.81 -9.55
C GLY A 18 -7.69 -11.54 -10.56
N LYS A 19 -8.97 -11.64 -10.19
CA LYS A 19 -10.07 -11.30 -11.10
C LYS A 19 -10.10 -9.79 -11.36
N THR A 20 -10.26 -9.40 -12.62
CA THR A 20 -10.38 -8.00 -13.03
C THR A 20 -11.70 -7.37 -12.55
N GLN A 21 -11.73 -6.04 -12.46
CA GLN A 21 -12.94 -5.30 -12.06
C GLN A 21 -14.12 -5.58 -13.01
N LYS A 22 -13.84 -5.69 -14.32
CA LYS A 22 -14.80 -6.08 -15.35
C LYS A 22 -15.40 -7.47 -15.12
N ALA A 23 -14.58 -8.45 -14.75
CA ALA A 23 -15.06 -9.79 -14.43
C ALA A 23 -15.94 -9.79 -13.16
N CYS A 24 -15.55 -9.03 -12.14
CA CYS A 24 -16.34 -8.86 -10.93
C CYS A 24 -17.68 -8.15 -11.21
N ALA A 25 -17.67 -7.10 -12.04
CA ALA A 25 -18.86 -6.37 -12.44
C ALA A 25 -19.89 -7.28 -13.13
N LYS A 26 -19.43 -8.14 -14.06
CA LYS A 26 -20.28 -9.14 -14.72
C LYS A 26 -20.83 -10.17 -13.73
N LEU A 27 -20.02 -10.59 -12.76
CA LEU A 27 -20.40 -11.60 -11.77
C LEU A 27 -21.41 -11.08 -10.73
N PHE A 28 -21.27 -9.83 -10.31
CA PHE A 28 -22.19 -9.17 -9.37
C PHE A 28 -23.38 -8.50 -10.05
N GLY A 29 -23.44 -8.47 -11.39
CA GLY A 29 -24.49 -7.81 -12.15
C GLY A 29 -24.55 -6.29 -11.90
N VAL A 30 -23.39 -5.67 -11.71
CA VAL A 30 -23.23 -4.24 -11.44
C VAL A 30 -22.28 -3.59 -12.44
N THR A 31 -22.18 -2.27 -12.41
CA THR A 31 -21.23 -1.53 -13.25
C THR A 31 -19.79 -1.64 -12.71
N GLU A 32 -18.80 -1.46 -13.58
CA GLU A 32 -17.38 -1.38 -13.16
C GLU A 32 -17.14 -0.22 -12.17
N GLY A 33 -17.88 0.89 -12.33
CA GLY A 33 -17.85 2.01 -11.39
C GLY A 33 -18.31 1.63 -9.98
N ALA A 34 -19.34 0.78 -9.85
CA ALA A 34 -19.80 0.28 -8.55
C ALA A 34 -18.76 -0.64 -7.89
N ILE A 35 -18.04 -1.45 -8.67
CA ILE A 35 -16.92 -2.26 -8.18
C ILE A 35 -15.74 -1.37 -7.75
N SER A 36 -15.44 -0.32 -8.50
CA SER A 36 -14.38 0.64 -8.14
C SER A 36 -14.70 1.36 -6.82
N GLN A 37 -15.94 1.81 -6.65
CA GLN A 37 -16.41 2.43 -5.40
C GLN A 37 -16.37 1.44 -4.24
N ALA A 38 -16.89 0.22 -4.43
CA ALA A 38 -16.87 -0.83 -3.42
C ALA A 38 -15.44 -1.23 -3.03
N LYS A 39 -14.50 -1.25 -3.99
CA LYS A 39 -13.07 -1.50 -3.74
C LYS A 39 -12.44 -0.41 -2.87
N LYS A 40 -12.78 0.86 -3.12
CA LYS A 40 -12.33 2.00 -2.29
C LYS A 40 -12.90 1.90 -0.87
N GLU A 41 -14.19 1.63 -0.74
CA GLU A 41 -14.87 1.46 0.56
C GLU A 41 -14.38 0.26 1.36
N LEU A 42 -14.03 -0.82 0.66
CA LEU A 42 -13.47 -2.03 1.26
C LEU A 42 -12.07 -1.77 1.86
N ASN A 43 -11.50 -0.58 1.65
CA ASN A 43 -10.12 -0.23 1.99
C ASN A 43 -9.17 -1.38 1.66
N ILE A 44 -9.44 -2.07 0.54
CA ILE A 44 -8.50 -2.99 -0.08
C ILE A 44 -7.48 -2.08 -0.75
N SER A 45 -6.68 -1.41 0.09
CA SER A 45 -5.25 -1.49 -0.06
C SER A 45 -5.01 -2.96 -0.37
N VAL A 46 -4.74 -3.26 -1.63
CA VAL A 46 -4.33 -4.60 -2.04
C VAL A 46 -3.15 -4.85 -1.12
N VAL A 47 -3.36 -5.62 -0.05
CA VAL A 47 -2.32 -5.98 0.89
C VAL A 47 -1.37 -6.77 0.02
N LYS A 48 -0.41 -6.06 -0.57
CA LYS A 48 0.75 -6.67 -1.21
C LYS A 48 1.21 -7.62 -0.15
N THR A 49 1.12 -8.91 -0.43
CA THR A 49 1.45 -9.93 0.54
C THR A 49 2.90 -9.71 0.89
N VAL A 50 3.14 -8.94 1.94
CA VAL A 50 4.46 -8.64 2.43
C VAL A 50 4.86 -9.92 3.13
N VAL A 51 5.62 -10.75 2.43
CA VAL A 51 6.31 -11.87 3.08
C VAL A 51 7.26 -11.23 4.09
N LEU A 52 7.37 -11.77 5.30
CA LEU A 52 8.29 -11.27 6.35
C LEU A 52 9.71 -10.95 5.83
N GLU A 53 10.22 -11.75 4.88
CA GLU A 53 11.50 -11.55 4.19
C GLU A 53 11.52 -10.27 3.32
N SER A 54 10.39 -9.92 2.69
CA SER A 54 10.21 -8.71 1.88
C SER A 54 9.77 -7.50 2.70
N ALA A 55 9.27 -7.68 3.93
CA ALA A 55 8.87 -6.58 4.83
C ALA A 55 10.05 -5.67 5.13
N HIS A 56 11.18 -6.26 5.52
CA HIS A 56 12.41 -5.51 5.80
C HIS A 56 12.87 -4.72 4.57
N GLN A 57 12.89 -5.34 3.39
CA GLN A 57 13.30 -4.66 2.15
C GLN A 57 12.34 -3.53 1.74
N VAL A 58 11.03 -3.70 1.99
CA VAL A 58 10.02 -2.67 1.69
C VAL A 58 10.15 -1.53 2.69
N VAL A 59 10.35 -1.81 3.97
CA VAL A 59 10.60 -0.79 4.99
C VAL A 59 11.90 -0.03 4.67
N GLU A 60 12.99 -0.72 4.34
CA GLU A 60 14.28 -0.12 3.99
C GLU A 60 14.21 0.77 2.73
N LYS A 61 13.57 0.30 1.65
CA LYS A 61 13.38 1.11 0.44
C LYS A 61 12.50 2.34 0.69
N ASN A 62 11.48 2.22 1.53
CA ASN A 62 10.63 3.34 1.89
C ASN A 62 11.34 4.32 2.84
N LEU A 63 12.20 3.85 3.75
CA LEU A 63 13.06 4.72 4.57
C LEU A 63 13.96 5.58 3.69
N ASN A 64 14.58 4.99 2.66
CA ASN A 64 15.36 5.75 1.67
C ASN A 64 14.50 6.80 0.95
N ALA A 65 13.27 6.46 0.58
CA ALA A 65 12.35 7.43 -0.04
C ALA A 65 12.00 8.59 0.92
N VAL A 66 11.83 8.32 2.22
CA VAL A 66 11.63 9.35 3.26
C VAL A 66 12.88 10.23 3.37
N ASP A 67 14.08 9.66 3.38
CA ASP A 67 15.34 10.41 3.44
C ASP A 67 15.51 11.33 2.21
N GLN A 68 15.17 10.83 1.02
CA GLN A 68 15.18 11.65 -0.19
C GLN A 68 14.17 12.80 -0.11
N LEU A 69 12.96 12.53 0.40
CA LEU A 69 11.94 13.56 0.62
C LEU A 69 12.39 14.62 1.63
N LEU A 70 13.07 14.21 2.71
CA LEU A 70 13.63 15.13 3.69
C LEU A 70 14.68 16.05 3.05
N ASN A 71 15.55 15.48 2.19
CA ASN A 71 16.56 16.24 1.46
C ASN A 71 15.95 17.23 0.45
N ILE A 72 14.90 16.84 -0.27
CA ILE A 72 14.16 17.73 -1.17
C ILE A 72 13.50 18.86 -0.38
N ASN A 73 12.86 18.53 0.76
CA ASN A 73 12.20 19.53 1.60
C ASN A 73 13.19 20.55 2.15
N ARG A 74 14.37 20.12 2.61
CA ARG A 74 15.46 21.03 3.02
C ARG A 74 15.85 21.99 1.91
N LYS A 75 16.05 21.49 0.68
CA LYS A 75 16.36 22.34 -0.48
C LYS A 75 15.23 23.32 -0.80
N ALA A 76 13.98 22.88 -0.72
CA ALA A 76 12.82 23.73 -0.93
C ALA A 76 12.73 24.85 0.12
N ASN A 77 13.04 24.57 1.39
CA ASN A 77 13.11 25.57 2.45
C ASN A 77 14.25 26.58 2.21
N THR A 78 15.43 26.13 1.77
CA THR A 78 16.53 27.05 1.41
C THR A 78 16.14 27.98 0.26
N LEU A 79 15.45 27.45 -0.77
CA LEU A 79 14.95 28.27 -1.88
C LEU A 79 13.87 29.26 -1.42
N LEU A 80 13.01 28.84 -0.50
CA LEU A 80 12.00 29.71 0.11
C LEU A 80 12.65 30.86 0.87
N GLU A 81 13.66 30.58 1.70
CA GLU A 81 14.41 31.62 2.43
C GLU A 81 15.06 32.63 1.48
N ALA A 82 15.70 32.15 0.41
CA ALA A 82 16.30 33.01 -0.61
C ALA A 82 15.26 33.88 -1.33
N ALA A 83 14.09 33.32 -1.67
CA ALA A 83 13.01 34.07 -2.31
C ALA A 83 12.40 35.14 -1.39
N ILE A 84 12.27 34.83 -0.09
CA ILE A 84 11.83 35.81 0.92
C ILE A 84 12.82 36.95 1.04
N GLN A 85 14.13 36.64 1.12
CA GLN A 85 15.18 37.66 1.19
C GLN A 85 15.23 38.56 -0.05
N ALA A 86 14.92 38.00 -1.22
CA ALA A 86 14.85 38.74 -2.48
C ALA A 86 13.52 39.50 -2.68
N GLU A 87 12.60 39.46 -1.70
CA GLU A 87 11.24 40.01 -1.81
C GLU A 87 10.44 39.49 -3.02
N ASP A 88 10.81 38.32 -3.55
CA ASP A 88 10.10 37.67 -4.64
C ASP A 88 8.90 36.87 -4.11
N HIS A 89 7.78 37.58 -3.99
CA HIS A 89 6.53 37.03 -3.47
C HIS A 89 5.95 35.91 -4.35
N ASP A 90 6.13 35.94 -5.67
CA ASP A 90 5.59 34.92 -6.57
C ASP A 90 6.35 33.59 -6.40
N THR A 91 7.68 33.66 -6.38
CA THR A 91 8.51 32.48 -6.10
C THR A 91 8.30 31.94 -4.69
N THR A 92 8.13 32.83 -3.70
CA THR A 92 7.79 32.45 -2.31
C THR A 92 6.49 31.64 -2.26
N LEU A 93 5.43 32.10 -2.93
CA LEU A 93 4.14 31.39 -2.95
C LEU A 93 4.23 30.04 -3.67
N LYS A 94 5.01 29.95 -4.75
CA LYS A 94 5.24 28.70 -5.48
C LYS A 94 6.00 27.68 -4.60
N ALA A 95 7.06 28.11 -3.93
CA ALA A 95 7.83 27.26 -3.02
C ALA A 95 6.96 26.75 -1.85
N MET A 96 6.12 27.60 -1.25
CA MET A 96 5.21 27.18 -0.19
C MET A 96 4.16 26.14 -0.65
N ARG A 97 3.65 26.25 -1.89
CA ARG A 97 2.73 25.23 -2.45
C ARG A 97 3.43 23.89 -2.63
N GLU A 98 4.65 23.91 -3.14
CA GLU A 98 5.45 22.71 -3.35
C GLU A 98 5.77 22.02 -2.02
N ILE A 99 6.21 22.77 -1.00
CA ILE A 99 6.45 22.25 0.35
C ILE A 99 5.18 21.60 0.94
N ARG A 100 4.02 22.23 0.75
CA ARG A 100 2.74 21.65 1.20
C ARG A 100 2.41 20.33 0.49
N GLY A 101 2.65 20.26 -0.82
CA GLY A 101 2.49 19.03 -1.60
C GLY A 101 3.40 17.91 -1.07
N GLN A 102 4.66 18.23 -0.78
CA GLN A 102 5.63 17.30 -0.23
C GLN A 102 5.24 16.78 1.15
N LEU A 103 4.73 17.63 2.04
CA LEU A 103 4.20 17.21 3.35
C LEU A 103 3.03 16.23 3.20
N GLY A 104 2.15 16.46 2.22
CA GLY A 104 1.07 15.51 1.90
C GLY A 104 1.60 14.14 1.47
N LEU A 105 2.59 14.13 0.57
CA LEU A 105 3.22 12.89 0.11
C LEU A 105 3.94 12.15 1.25
N GLN A 106 4.65 12.89 2.13
CA GLN A 106 5.29 12.29 3.31
C GLN A 106 4.28 11.61 4.23
N LEU A 107 3.13 12.24 4.50
CA LEU A 107 2.07 11.63 5.32
C LEU A 107 1.52 10.34 4.70
N GLU A 108 1.34 10.31 3.37
CA GLU A 108 0.88 9.11 2.66
C GLU A 108 1.91 7.97 2.75
N ILE A 109 3.21 8.29 2.62
CA ILE A 109 4.29 7.32 2.78
C ILE A 109 4.33 6.79 4.22
N PHE A 110 4.24 7.66 5.23
CA PHE A 110 4.22 7.24 6.63
C PHE A 110 3.03 6.33 6.96
N LYS A 111 1.84 6.66 6.46
CA LYS A 111 0.66 5.81 6.62
C LYS A 111 0.88 4.44 5.98
N THR A 112 1.42 4.41 4.76
CA THR A 112 1.71 3.17 4.04
C THR A 112 2.76 2.32 4.78
N LEU A 113 3.79 2.96 5.32
CA LEU A 113 4.83 2.31 6.12
C LEU A 113 4.25 1.69 7.40
N TYR A 114 3.41 2.43 8.11
CA TYR A 114 2.74 1.94 9.31
C TYR A 114 1.84 0.74 8.99
N ASP A 115 1.05 0.81 7.93
CA ASP A 115 0.19 -0.30 7.50
C ASP A 115 1.02 -1.55 7.15
N VAL A 116 2.16 -1.38 6.47
CA VAL A 116 3.10 -2.47 6.15
C VAL A 116 3.71 -3.08 7.42
N GLN A 117 4.13 -2.23 8.37
CA GLN A 117 4.74 -2.67 9.62
C GLN A 117 3.73 -3.45 10.47
N ALA A 118 2.52 -2.91 10.65
CA ALA A 118 1.45 -3.56 11.40
C ALA A 118 1.09 -4.93 10.82
N VAL A 119 1.03 -5.04 9.47
CA VAL A 119 0.81 -6.32 8.79
C VAL A 119 1.96 -7.29 9.04
N ALA A 120 3.21 -6.83 8.98
CA ALA A 120 4.37 -7.67 9.21
C ALA A 120 4.44 -8.20 10.65
N ASP A 121 4.10 -7.36 11.63
CA ASP A 121 4.07 -7.74 13.05
C ASP A 121 2.95 -8.74 13.33
N PHE A 122 1.74 -8.50 12.81
CA PHE A 122 0.63 -9.45 12.90
C PHE A 122 0.98 -10.81 12.29
N GLN A 123 1.59 -10.82 11.09
CA GLN A 123 2.01 -12.08 10.47
C GLN A 123 3.04 -12.83 11.30
N ARG A 124 3.97 -12.11 11.94
CA ARG A 124 4.97 -12.71 12.83
C ARG A 124 4.29 -13.38 14.02
N GLU A 125 3.37 -12.67 14.66
CA GLU A 125 2.62 -13.16 15.81
C GLU A 125 1.81 -14.41 15.46
N VAL A 126 1.09 -14.40 14.33
CA VAL A 126 0.35 -15.57 13.84
C VAL A 126 1.27 -16.77 13.59
N LEU A 127 2.42 -16.56 12.92
CA LEU A 127 3.35 -17.67 12.66
C LEU A 127 4.03 -18.18 13.94
N THR A 128 4.28 -17.31 14.91
CA THR A 128 4.78 -17.70 16.23
C THR A 128 3.74 -18.56 16.94
N ALA A 129 2.50 -18.09 17.06
CA ALA A 129 1.42 -18.83 17.72
C ALA A 129 1.17 -20.20 17.08
N ILE A 130 1.17 -20.29 15.73
CA ILE A 130 1.06 -21.58 15.04
C ILE A 130 2.27 -22.46 15.34
N GLY A 131 3.48 -21.89 15.36
CA GLY A 131 4.71 -22.62 15.64
C GLY A 131 4.80 -23.17 17.07
N GLU A 132 4.20 -22.48 18.04
CA GLU A 132 4.10 -22.94 19.43
C GLU A 132 3.18 -24.16 19.56
N VAL A 133 2.13 -24.25 18.73
CA VAL A 133 1.22 -25.40 18.69
C VAL A 133 1.82 -26.56 17.88
N ASP A 134 2.30 -26.28 16.66
CA ASP A 134 2.91 -27.27 15.78
C ASP A 134 3.88 -26.60 14.77
N PRO A 135 5.21 -26.79 14.95
CA PRO A 135 6.23 -26.27 14.04
C PRO A 135 6.11 -26.81 12.61
N GLY A 136 5.65 -28.05 12.43
CA GLY A 136 5.45 -28.70 11.13
C GLY A 136 4.32 -28.06 10.34
N VAL A 137 3.20 -27.73 11.00
CA VAL A 137 2.07 -27.00 10.39
C VAL A 137 2.52 -25.61 9.96
N ARG A 138 3.27 -24.88 10.80
CA ARG A 138 3.84 -23.57 10.44
C ARG A 138 4.68 -23.66 9.16
N ASN A 139 5.58 -24.62 9.09
CA ASN A 139 6.48 -24.80 7.95
C ASN A 139 5.72 -25.18 6.67
N LEU A 140 4.68 -26.01 6.77
CA LEU A 140 3.80 -26.36 5.65
C LEU A 140 3.03 -25.14 5.14
N ILE A 141 2.51 -24.31 6.03
CA ILE A 141 1.83 -23.06 5.68
C ILE A 141 2.79 -22.13 4.93
N ILE A 142 4.01 -21.93 5.46
CA ILE A 142 5.04 -21.11 4.79
C ILE A 142 5.34 -21.66 3.38
N LYS A 143 5.50 -22.97 3.24
CA LYS A 143 5.75 -23.61 1.94
C LYS A 143 4.62 -23.33 0.93
N ARG A 144 3.37 -23.57 1.32
CA ARG A 144 2.20 -23.30 0.46
C ARG A 144 2.05 -21.82 0.09
N LEU A 145 2.36 -20.91 1.02
CA LEU A 145 2.34 -19.47 0.74
C LEU A 145 3.42 -19.08 -0.28
N LYS A 146 4.62 -19.67 -0.21
CA LYS A 146 5.69 -19.46 -1.20
C LYS A 146 5.30 -20.00 -2.58
N GLU A 147 4.73 -21.20 -2.65
CA GLU A 147 4.24 -21.81 -3.91
C GLU A 147 3.14 -20.96 -4.56
N GLY A 148 2.15 -20.50 -3.77
CA GLY A 148 1.09 -19.62 -4.26
C GLY A 148 1.57 -18.23 -4.68
N ARG A 149 2.75 -17.77 -4.24
CA ARG A 149 3.37 -16.52 -4.71
C ARG A 149 4.03 -16.72 -6.08
N ALA A 150 4.78 -17.80 -6.26
CA ALA A 150 5.45 -18.10 -7.52
C ALA A 150 4.45 -18.15 -8.69
N LEU A 151 3.30 -18.79 -8.45
CA LEU A 151 2.20 -18.86 -9.42
C LEU A 151 1.56 -17.50 -9.75
N ARG A 152 1.58 -16.54 -8.82
CA ARG A 152 1.04 -15.18 -9.07
C ARG A 152 2.03 -14.31 -9.83
N GLN A 153 3.32 -14.38 -9.50
CA GLN A 153 4.35 -13.64 -10.23
C GLN A 153 4.47 -14.09 -11.69
N SER A 154 4.21 -15.35 -12.00
CA SER A 154 4.18 -15.84 -13.38
C SER A 154 2.99 -15.31 -14.20
N VAL A 155 1.90 -14.88 -13.56
CA VAL A 155 0.69 -14.38 -14.24
C VAL A 155 0.80 -12.87 -14.54
N ASP A 156 1.58 -12.12 -13.76
CA ASP A 156 1.79 -10.67 -13.96
C ASP A 156 2.84 -10.33 -15.07
N ILE A 157 3.49 -11.31 -15.70
CA ILE A 157 4.52 -11.12 -16.76
C ILE A 157 3.89 -11.11 -18.19
N HIS A 158 2.57 -11.07 -18.33
CA HIS A 158 1.87 -11.04 -19.63
C HIS A 158 0.90 -9.88 -19.78
#